data_AF-A0A944HNQ0-F1
#
_entry.id   AF-A0A944HNQ0-F1
#
_cell.length_a   1.000
_cell.length_b   1.000
_cell.length_c   1.000
_cell.angle_alpha   90.00
_cell.angle_beta   90.00
_cell.angle_gamma   90.00
#
_symmetry.space_group_name_H-M   'P 1'
#
loop_
_entity.id
_entity.type
_entity.pdbx_description
1 polymer ?
#
loop_
_entity_poly.entity_id
_entity_poly.type
_entity_poly.pdbx_seq_one_letter_code
_entity_poly.pdbx_strand_id
1 'polypeptide(L)'
;MNDTEHGGPAVEADAREAGEHPQAGPRTRRPRRALWALLAVPLAVCGAVVAWWVWAIGSFMVSDDPFGTHSEVSCSTAMEFAHGTLPEKTTDEDCTIDQWMDDVVRGTFRMPRADVDEWLKAAYPDARPKEHCADDVCIEFGESDDPAEPFTEPTPSATAPTASATGAETVTGETPTATATATAAEAATGADVVRLTVRYENGTTALVTLEAFDV
;
A
#
# COMPACT_ATOMS: atom_id res chain seq x y z
N MET A 1 -26.79 62.80 -16.60
CA MET A 1 -25.62 63.63 -16.97
C MET A 1 -24.64 62.70 -17.68
N ASN A 2 -24.63 62.53 -19.00
CA ASN A 2 -25.06 63.42 -20.08
C ASN A 2 -25.89 62.70 -21.13
N ASP A 3 -26.97 63.37 -21.49
CA ASP A 3 -27.64 63.39 -22.78
C ASP A 3 -26.66 63.53 -23.95
N THR A 4 -26.99 63.00 -25.12
CA THR A 4 -27.47 63.81 -26.27
C THR A 4 -27.50 62.94 -27.52
N GLU A 5 -28.73 62.79 -28.00
CA GLU A 5 -29.18 62.30 -29.30
C GLU A 5 -28.38 62.88 -30.47
N HIS A 6 -28.36 62.22 -31.64
CA HIS A 6 -28.51 62.89 -32.94
C HIS A 6 -29.01 61.86 -33.97
N GLY A 7 -30.25 62.05 -34.39
CA GLY A 7 -30.88 61.31 -35.49
C GLY A 7 -30.80 62.05 -36.82
N GLY A 8 -31.05 61.28 -37.88
CA GLY A 8 -31.52 61.74 -39.20
C GLY A 8 -30.51 61.57 -40.34
N PRO A 9 -30.96 61.57 -41.61
CA PRO A 9 -32.20 61.01 -42.16
C PRO A 9 -31.96 60.07 -43.37
N ALA A 10 -33.03 59.42 -43.79
CA ALA A 10 -33.14 58.55 -44.95
C ALA A 10 -33.07 59.29 -46.30
N VAL A 11 -32.25 58.79 -47.23
CA VAL A 11 -32.38 58.79 -48.70
C VAL A 11 -31.33 57.76 -49.19
N GLU A 12 -31.44 56.93 -50.21
CA GLU A 12 -32.19 56.98 -51.46
C GLU A 12 -32.18 55.55 -52.03
N ALA A 13 -33.26 55.17 -52.71
CA ALA A 13 -33.37 53.92 -53.43
C ALA A 13 -32.48 53.95 -54.69
N ASP A 14 -31.65 52.92 -54.89
CA ASP A 14 -31.20 52.54 -56.23
C ASP A 14 -31.54 51.07 -56.44
N ALA A 15 -32.60 50.86 -57.22
CA ALA A 15 -32.94 49.60 -57.81
C ALA A 15 -31.96 49.34 -58.96
N ARG A 16 -31.15 48.27 -58.85
CA ARG A 16 -30.66 47.54 -60.01
C ARG A 16 -30.76 46.04 -59.78
N GLU A 17 -31.72 45.47 -60.49
CA GLU A 17 -31.65 44.12 -61.04
C GLU A 17 -30.23 43.80 -61.50
N ALA A 18 -29.66 42.70 -61.00
CA ALA A 18 -28.85 41.79 -61.81
C ALA A 18 -28.51 40.54 -61.00
N GLY A 19 -29.03 39.41 -61.46
CA GLY A 19 -28.36 38.14 -61.26
C GLY A 19 -28.72 37.41 -59.97
N GLU A 20 -29.90 36.81 -59.98
CA GLU A 20 -30.15 35.56 -59.27
C GLU A 20 -29.25 34.48 -59.91
N HIS A 21 -27.95 34.55 -59.61
CA HIS A 21 -27.03 33.46 -59.86
C HIS A 21 -27.32 32.41 -58.80
N PRO A 22 -27.68 31.17 -59.17
CA PRO A 22 -27.74 30.09 -58.19
C PRO A 22 -26.34 29.98 -57.61
N GLN A 23 -26.17 30.43 -56.36
CA GLN A 23 -24.96 30.17 -55.60
C GLN A 23 -24.88 28.65 -55.44
N ALA A 24 -24.20 28.02 -56.39
CA ALA A 24 -23.67 26.69 -56.26
C ALA A 24 -22.64 26.78 -55.13
N GLY A 25 -23.15 26.73 -53.90
CA GLY A 25 -22.34 26.72 -52.70
C GLY A 25 -21.27 25.66 -52.89
N PRO A 26 -20.00 25.96 -52.57
CA PRO A 26 -18.93 25.02 -52.76
C PRO A 26 -19.33 23.75 -52.01
N ARG A 27 -19.63 22.69 -52.78
CA ARG A 27 -19.77 21.34 -52.23
C ARG A 27 -18.39 21.00 -51.73
N THR A 28 -18.08 21.42 -50.51
CA THR A 28 -16.89 21.03 -49.79
C THR A 28 -16.96 19.52 -49.73
N ARG A 29 -16.22 18.85 -50.63
CA ARG A 29 -16.00 17.41 -50.55
C ARG A 29 -15.32 17.22 -49.20
N ARG A 30 -16.11 16.95 -48.15
CA ARG A 30 -15.60 16.65 -46.82
C ARG A 30 -14.54 15.58 -47.03
N PRO A 31 -13.25 15.91 -46.85
CA PRO A 31 -12.21 15.02 -47.28
C PRO A 31 -12.34 13.79 -46.40
N ARG A 32 -12.52 12.61 -47.00
CA ARG A 32 -12.63 11.34 -46.27
C ARG A 32 -11.54 11.19 -45.19
N ARG A 33 -10.38 11.85 -45.38
CA ARG A 33 -9.29 12.00 -44.42
C ARG A 33 -9.68 12.67 -43.09
N ALA A 34 -10.57 13.67 -43.09
CA ALA A 34 -11.05 14.31 -41.86
C ALA A 34 -11.95 13.38 -41.04
N LEU A 35 -12.75 12.53 -41.70
CA LEU A 35 -13.55 11.51 -41.03
C LEU A 35 -12.66 10.41 -40.42
N TRP A 36 -11.64 9.96 -41.17
CA TRP A 36 -10.64 9.02 -40.65
C TRP A 36 -9.83 9.58 -39.48
N ALA A 37 -9.46 10.87 -39.54
CA ALA A 37 -8.79 11.53 -38.42
C ALA A 37 -9.68 11.58 -37.16
N LEU A 38 -10.98 11.87 -37.32
CA LEU A 38 -11.94 11.86 -36.21
C LEU A 38 -12.11 10.49 -35.54
N LEU A 39 -11.93 9.38 -36.28
CA LEU A 39 -11.99 8.02 -35.72
C LEU A 39 -10.63 7.52 -35.20
N ALA A 40 -9.53 7.95 -35.80
CA ALA A 40 -8.19 7.52 -35.40
C ALA A 40 -7.80 8.06 -34.01
N VAL A 41 -8.21 9.29 -33.69
CA VAL A 41 -7.91 9.92 -32.39
C VAL A 41 -8.44 9.13 -31.19
N PRO A 42 -9.76 8.80 -31.08
CA PRO A 42 -10.25 8.03 -29.93
C PRO A 42 -9.64 6.63 -29.86
N LEU A 43 -9.38 5.97 -30.99
CA LEU A 43 -8.69 4.67 -31.00
C LEU A 43 -7.26 4.77 -30.47
N ALA A 44 -6.52 5.81 -30.87
CA ALA A 44 -5.19 6.07 -30.36
C ALA A 44 -5.19 6.37 -28.85
N VAL A 45 -6.18 7.15 -28.36
CA VAL A 45 -6.34 7.43 -26.93
C VAL A 45 -6.67 6.14 -26.16
N CYS A 46 -7.63 5.33 -26.63
CA CYS A 46 -7.94 4.05 -26.00
C CYS A 46 -6.72 3.12 -25.98
N GLY A 47 -5.97 3.04 -27.09
CA GLY A 47 -4.74 2.26 -27.16
C GLY A 47 -3.67 2.72 -26.16
N ALA A 48 -3.49 4.04 -26.04
CA ALA A 48 -2.55 4.62 -25.07
C ALA A 48 -2.95 4.33 -23.62
N VAL A 49 -4.24 4.44 -23.29
CA VAL A 49 -4.77 4.13 -21.94
C VAL A 49 -4.58 2.66 -21.62
N VAL A 50 -4.87 1.75 -22.55
CA VAL A 50 -4.66 0.30 -22.35
C VAL A 50 -3.17 -0.02 -22.20
N ALA A 51 -2.30 0.56 -23.04
CA ALA A 51 -0.86 0.36 -22.93
C ALA A 51 -0.31 0.87 -21.59
N TRP A 52 -0.78 2.03 -21.13
CA TRP A 52 -0.42 2.57 -19.81
C TRP A 52 -0.90 1.67 -18.67
N TRP A 53 -2.14 1.15 -18.74
CA TRP A 53 -2.66 0.21 -17.74
C TRP A 53 -1.88 -1.11 -17.69
N VAL A 54 -1.57 -1.69 -18.85
CA VAL A 54 -0.75 -2.92 -18.92
C VAL A 54 0.64 -2.68 -18.33
N TRP A 55 1.24 -1.53 -18.62
CA TRP A 55 2.51 -1.16 -18.02
C TRP A 55 2.42 -0.95 -16.51
N ALA A 56 1.39 -0.26 -16.01
CA ALA A 56 1.18 -0.02 -14.59
C ALA A 56 0.95 -1.34 -13.81
N ILE A 57 0.10 -2.23 -14.32
CA ILE A 57 -0.13 -3.57 -13.73
C ILE A 57 1.16 -4.40 -13.80
N GLY A 58 1.86 -4.37 -14.93
CA GLY A 58 3.13 -5.09 -15.09
C GLY A 58 4.20 -4.61 -14.11
N SER A 59 4.31 -3.30 -13.89
CA SER A 59 5.21 -2.73 -12.88
C SER A 59 4.80 -3.15 -11.47
N PHE A 60 3.50 -3.08 -11.17
CA PHE A 60 2.96 -3.48 -9.87
C PHE A 60 3.21 -4.97 -9.57
N MET A 61 3.13 -5.86 -10.58
CA MET A 61 3.41 -7.30 -10.42
C MET A 61 4.90 -7.63 -10.27
N VAL A 62 5.81 -6.71 -10.62
CA VAL A 62 7.26 -6.94 -10.57
C VAL A 62 7.90 -6.29 -9.34
N SER A 63 7.24 -5.30 -8.73
CA SER A 63 7.69 -4.72 -7.46
C SER A 63 7.46 -5.71 -6.32
N ASP A 64 8.53 -6.03 -5.58
CA ASP A 64 8.45 -6.87 -4.37
C ASP A 64 7.60 -6.20 -3.25
N ASP A 65 7.51 -4.87 -3.27
CA ASP A 65 6.63 -4.09 -2.42
C ASP A 65 5.89 -3.02 -3.25
N PRO A 66 4.72 -3.34 -3.82
CA PRO A 66 4.00 -2.41 -4.68
C PRO A 66 3.16 -1.39 -3.89
N PHE A 67 3.02 -1.58 -2.57
CA PHE A 67 2.23 -0.71 -1.70
C PHE A 67 3.09 0.19 -0.81
N GLY A 68 4.42 0.05 -0.83
CA GLY A 68 5.30 0.78 0.08
C GLY A 68 5.11 0.32 1.53
N THR A 69 4.65 -0.90 1.74
CA THR A 69 4.34 -1.46 3.05
C THR A 69 5.62 -1.95 3.73
N HIS A 70 6.68 -2.21 2.97
CA HIS A 70 7.94 -2.71 3.47
C HIS A 70 8.93 -1.56 3.70
N SER A 71 9.37 -1.39 4.94
CA SER A 71 10.35 -0.36 5.31
C SER A 71 11.50 -0.96 6.11
N GLU A 72 12.73 -0.60 5.76
CA GLU A 72 13.90 -0.88 6.58
C GLU A 72 13.80 -0.09 7.90
N VAL A 73 14.06 -0.77 9.02
CA VAL A 73 14.08 -0.17 10.37
C VAL A 73 15.33 -0.60 11.12
N SER A 74 15.75 0.19 12.11
CA SER A 74 16.84 -0.24 13.00
C SER A 74 16.42 -1.47 13.80
N CYS A 75 17.30 -2.45 13.94
CA CYS A 75 17.00 -3.64 14.74
C CYS A 75 16.76 -3.32 16.23
N SER A 76 17.26 -2.19 16.75
CA SER A 76 16.87 -1.69 18.07
C SER A 76 15.38 -1.36 18.15
N THR A 77 14.83 -0.70 17.13
CA THR A 77 13.39 -0.36 17.04
C THR A 77 12.55 -1.62 16.84
N ALA A 78 13.02 -2.55 16.01
CA ALA A 78 12.37 -3.85 15.84
C ALA A 78 12.29 -4.64 17.17
N MET A 79 13.37 -4.61 17.96
CA MET A 79 13.42 -5.25 19.28
C MET A 79 12.54 -4.52 20.30
N GLU A 80 12.48 -3.18 20.28
CA GLU A 80 11.57 -2.40 21.14
C GLU A 80 10.10 -2.76 20.86
N PHE A 81 9.74 -2.91 19.57
CA PHE A 81 8.42 -3.40 19.17
C PHE A 81 8.17 -4.81 19.72
N ALA A 82 9.18 -5.68 19.70
CA ALA A 82 9.13 -7.02 20.27
C ALA A 82 9.29 -7.07 21.82
N HIS A 83 9.18 -5.95 22.53
CA HIS A 83 9.36 -5.86 23.99
C HIS A 83 10.73 -6.35 24.51
N GLY A 84 11.75 -6.44 23.65
CA GLY A 84 13.09 -6.91 23.98
C GLY A 84 14.16 -5.83 23.79
N THR A 85 15.39 -6.19 24.14
CA THR A 85 16.57 -5.32 23.94
C THR A 85 17.56 -6.00 23.00
N LEU A 86 18.05 -5.26 22.01
CA LEU A 86 19.07 -5.75 21.08
C LEU A 86 20.39 -6.04 21.82
N PRO A 87 21.07 -7.16 21.58
CA PRO A 87 22.35 -7.44 22.23
C PRO A 87 23.43 -6.41 21.84
N GLU A 88 24.37 -6.13 22.74
CA GLU A 88 25.43 -5.13 22.47
C GLU A 88 26.41 -5.57 21.36
N LYS A 89 26.65 -6.88 21.22
CA LYS A 89 27.64 -7.45 20.29
C LYS A 89 26.98 -8.03 19.04
N THR A 90 26.05 -7.28 18.48
CA THR A 90 25.28 -7.70 17.31
C THR A 90 26.01 -7.33 16.02
N THR A 91 25.89 -8.18 15.01
CA THR A 91 26.46 -7.96 13.67
C THR A 91 25.49 -8.44 12.61
N ASP A 92 25.66 -7.98 11.37
CA ASP A 92 24.83 -8.38 10.23
C ASP A 92 23.32 -8.18 10.51
N GLU A 93 22.99 -6.99 11.00
CA GLU A 93 21.63 -6.56 11.31
C GLU A 93 20.85 -6.27 10.02
N ASP A 94 19.70 -6.92 9.87
CA ASP A 94 18.75 -6.70 8.79
C ASP A 94 17.34 -6.77 9.38
N CYS A 95 16.71 -5.62 9.58
CA CYS A 95 15.38 -5.52 10.18
C CYS A 95 14.45 -4.65 9.33
N THR A 96 13.23 -5.11 9.24
CA THR A 96 12.19 -4.55 8.38
C THR A 96 10.86 -4.55 9.13
N ILE A 97 10.00 -3.61 8.76
CA ILE A 97 8.61 -3.57 9.20
C ILE A 97 7.71 -3.60 7.97
N ASP A 98 6.69 -4.44 8.02
CA ASP A 98 5.62 -4.52 7.05
C ASP A 98 4.36 -3.90 7.65
N GLN A 99 3.96 -2.73 7.18
CA GLN A 99 2.80 -1.97 7.67
C GLN A 99 1.67 -2.01 6.63
N TRP A 100 0.70 -2.92 6.78
CA TRP A 100 -0.45 -2.95 5.87
C TRP A 100 -1.81 -3.12 6.57
N MET A 101 -2.02 -4.26 7.22
CA MET A 101 -3.22 -4.53 8.03
C MET A 101 -2.83 -4.72 9.48
N ASP A 102 -1.84 -5.57 9.69
CA ASP A 102 -1.13 -5.79 10.95
C ASP A 102 0.31 -5.29 10.77
N ASP A 103 0.92 -4.80 11.85
CA ASP A 103 2.32 -4.38 11.86
C ASP A 103 3.18 -5.62 12.12
N VAL A 104 3.86 -6.11 11.06
CA VAL A 104 4.75 -7.26 11.18
C VAL A 104 6.19 -6.80 11.11
N VAL A 105 6.91 -6.97 12.22
CA VAL A 105 8.34 -6.72 12.30
C VAL A 105 9.11 -8.02 12.07
N ARG A 106 10.05 -7.98 11.12
CA ARG A 106 10.96 -9.08 10.83
C ARG A 106 12.40 -8.62 11.00
N GLY A 107 13.23 -9.46 11.59
CA GLY A 107 14.62 -9.12 11.81
C GLY A 107 15.52 -10.35 11.74
N THR A 108 16.73 -10.16 11.25
CA THR A 108 17.81 -11.10 11.44
C THR A 108 19.05 -10.39 11.95
N PHE A 109 19.74 -11.04 12.87
CA PHE A 109 21.02 -10.55 13.36
C PHE A 109 21.88 -11.68 13.89
N ARG A 110 23.20 -11.49 13.88
CA ARG A 110 24.17 -12.44 14.41
C ARG A 110 24.71 -11.96 15.75
N MET A 111 24.96 -12.90 16.66
CA MET A 111 25.60 -12.64 17.94
C MET A 111 26.50 -13.79 18.39
N PRO A 112 27.42 -13.56 19.36
CA PRO A 112 28.23 -14.63 19.93
C PRO A 112 27.38 -15.72 20.58
N ARG A 113 27.61 -16.97 20.19
CA ARG A 113 26.88 -18.15 20.70
C ARG A 113 26.89 -18.25 22.22
N ALA A 114 27.99 -17.84 22.86
CA ALA A 114 28.14 -17.89 24.32
C ALA A 114 27.22 -16.89 25.04
N ASP A 115 26.81 -15.82 24.37
CA ASP A 115 26.05 -14.72 24.96
C ASP A 115 24.53 -14.91 24.76
N VAL A 116 24.10 -15.88 23.94
CA VAL A 116 22.68 -16.11 23.57
C VAL A 116 21.80 -16.42 24.78
N ASP A 117 22.21 -17.35 25.64
CA ASP A 117 21.38 -17.83 26.75
C ASP A 117 21.15 -16.74 27.80
N GLU A 118 22.22 -16.02 28.16
CA GLU A 118 22.17 -14.89 29.07
C GLU A 118 21.30 -13.76 28.51
N TRP A 119 21.48 -13.44 27.22
CA TRP A 119 20.67 -12.44 26.54
C TRP A 119 19.19 -12.81 26.48
N LEU A 120 18.84 -14.04 26.07
CA LEU A 120 17.44 -14.49 26.01
C LEU A 120 16.77 -14.40 27.38
N LYS A 121 17.46 -14.80 28.44
CA LYS A 121 16.94 -14.74 29.80
C LYS A 121 16.75 -13.30 30.30
N ALA A 122 17.61 -12.39 29.87
CA ALA A 122 17.53 -10.97 30.25
C ALA A 122 16.46 -10.22 29.44
N ALA A 123 16.38 -10.47 28.13
CA ALA A 123 15.45 -9.81 27.22
C ALA A 123 14.02 -10.37 27.34
N TYR A 124 13.87 -11.67 27.63
CA TYR A 124 12.58 -12.35 27.69
C TYR A 124 12.49 -13.26 28.92
N PRO A 125 12.36 -12.70 30.13
CA PRO A 125 12.36 -13.48 31.37
C PRO A 125 11.18 -14.45 31.50
N ASP A 126 10.02 -14.13 30.92
CA ASP A 126 8.82 -14.99 31.00
C ASP A 126 8.68 -15.94 29.80
N ALA A 127 9.69 -15.98 28.92
CA ALA A 127 9.71 -16.84 27.75
C ALA A 127 9.74 -18.31 28.14
N ARG A 128 8.86 -19.11 27.52
CA ARG A 128 8.90 -20.57 27.68
C ARG A 128 9.49 -21.19 26.42
N PRO A 129 10.55 -22.02 26.54
CA PRO A 129 11.04 -22.81 25.41
C PRO A 129 9.92 -23.72 24.90
N LYS A 130 9.71 -23.77 23.58
CA LYS A 130 8.82 -24.77 22.98
C LYS A 130 9.49 -26.15 22.99
N GLU A 131 8.76 -27.19 23.40
CA GLU A 131 9.30 -28.56 23.48
C GLU A 131 9.59 -29.21 22.11
N HIS A 132 9.20 -28.59 20.99
CA HIS A 132 9.22 -29.21 19.66
C HIS A 132 10.01 -28.42 18.63
N CYS A 133 11.16 -27.87 19.01
CA CYS A 133 12.14 -27.40 18.04
C CYS A 133 13.29 -28.40 17.94
N ALA A 134 13.40 -29.04 16.77
CA ALA A 134 14.26 -30.22 16.57
C ALA A 134 15.74 -29.93 16.82
N ASP A 135 16.22 -28.71 16.50
CA ASP A 135 17.63 -28.33 16.59
C ASP A 135 17.88 -26.85 16.97
N ASP A 136 16.80 -26.05 17.13
CA ASP A 136 16.85 -24.59 17.35
C ASP A 136 16.14 -24.18 18.64
N VAL A 137 16.52 -23.05 19.25
CA VAL A 137 15.77 -22.48 20.38
C VAL A 137 14.64 -21.65 19.82
N CYS A 138 13.41 -22.13 19.97
CA CYS A 138 12.21 -21.37 19.63
C CYS A 138 11.53 -20.89 20.90
N ILE A 139 11.31 -19.58 20.96
CA ILE A 139 10.56 -18.93 22.02
C ILE A 139 9.37 -18.26 21.37
N GLU A 140 8.20 -18.49 21.97
CA GLU A 140 6.99 -17.73 21.67
C GLU A 140 6.57 -17.00 22.94
N PHE A 141 6.24 -15.72 22.77
CA PHE A 141 5.69 -14.86 23.80
C PHE A 141 4.32 -14.39 23.33
N GLY A 142 3.33 -14.39 24.22
CA GLY A 142 1.95 -13.98 23.94
C GLY A 142 0.97 -14.71 24.85
N GLU A 143 -0.03 -13.99 25.37
CA GLU A 143 -1.10 -14.53 26.22
C GLU A 143 -2.06 -15.37 25.38
N SER A 144 -1.63 -16.57 25.01
CA SER A 144 -2.54 -17.62 24.53
C SER A 144 -3.06 -18.41 25.73
N ASP A 145 -3.72 -17.71 26.67
CA ASP A 145 -4.58 -18.32 27.70
C ASP A 145 -5.92 -18.78 27.09
N ASP A 146 -5.88 -19.34 25.88
CA ASP A 146 -6.89 -20.27 25.40
C ASP A 146 -6.33 -21.67 25.66
N PRO A 147 -6.58 -22.28 26.84
CA PRO A 147 -6.08 -23.60 27.18
C PRO A 147 -6.78 -24.64 26.32
N ALA A 148 -6.39 -24.77 25.04
CA ALA A 148 -6.88 -25.73 24.07
C ALA A 148 -8.24 -26.29 24.48
N GLU A 149 -9.27 -25.43 24.53
CA GLU A 149 -10.61 -25.86 24.88
C GLU A 149 -10.87 -27.08 23.99
N PRO A 150 -11.11 -28.28 24.56
CA PRO A 150 -11.25 -29.48 23.77
C PRO A 150 -12.34 -29.18 22.76
N PHE A 151 -11.96 -29.19 21.48
CA PHE A 151 -12.81 -28.81 20.37
C PHE A 151 -14.15 -29.51 20.52
N THR A 152 -15.11 -28.81 21.14
CA THR A 152 -16.43 -29.34 21.38
C THR A 152 -17.11 -29.06 20.07
N GLU A 153 -17.23 -30.09 19.23
CA GLU A 153 -17.90 -30.00 17.94
C GLU A 153 -19.14 -29.12 18.09
N PRO A 154 -19.28 -28.05 17.29
CA PRO A 154 -20.42 -27.17 17.40
C PRO A 154 -21.68 -27.99 17.18
N THR A 155 -22.47 -28.14 18.25
CA THR A 155 -23.82 -28.68 18.15
C THR A 155 -24.56 -27.79 17.15
N PRO A 156 -25.12 -28.33 16.06
CA PRO A 156 -25.76 -27.54 15.02
C PRO A 156 -27.07 -26.95 15.55
N SER A 157 -26.98 -25.82 16.27
CA SER A 157 -28.13 -24.97 16.56
C SER A 157 -28.36 -24.06 15.37
N ALA A 158 -29.20 -24.55 14.47
CA ALA A 158 -29.83 -23.76 13.44
C ALA A 158 -30.51 -22.53 14.05
N THR A 159 -30.09 -21.33 13.66
CA THR A 159 -30.96 -20.18 13.33
C THR A 159 -30.08 -19.12 12.66
N ALA A 160 -30.23 -19.00 11.34
CA ALA A 160 -29.68 -17.90 10.56
C ALA A 160 -30.54 -16.63 10.78
N PRO A 161 -29.94 -15.45 10.97
CA PRO A 161 -30.56 -14.20 10.56
C PRO A 161 -30.09 -13.77 9.18
N THR A 162 -31.08 -13.34 8.41
CA THR A 162 -31.04 -12.82 7.05
C THR A 162 -30.47 -11.39 6.99
N ALA A 163 -29.46 -11.22 6.13
CA ALA A 163 -29.12 -10.11 5.21
C ALA A 163 -29.29 -8.61 5.57
N SER A 164 -28.33 -7.85 5.01
CA SER A 164 -28.40 -6.50 4.44
C SER A 164 -27.83 -5.35 5.28
N ALA A 165 -26.76 -4.71 4.78
CA ALA A 165 -26.87 -3.38 4.18
C ALA A 165 -25.54 -2.91 3.55
N THR A 166 -25.69 -2.37 2.34
CA THR A 166 -24.71 -1.65 1.53
C THR A 166 -24.38 -0.29 2.14
N GLY A 167 -23.10 0.01 2.32
CA GLY A 167 -22.60 1.36 2.62
C GLY A 167 -21.51 1.73 1.61
N ALA A 168 -21.80 2.70 0.75
CA ALA A 168 -20.83 3.33 -0.14
C ALA A 168 -20.31 4.59 0.56
N GLU A 169 -19.04 4.59 0.95
CA GLU A 169 -18.37 5.79 1.46
C GLU A 169 -17.51 6.44 0.38
N THR A 170 -17.67 7.76 0.26
CA THR A 170 -17.03 8.63 -0.71
C THR A 170 -15.74 9.16 -0.10
N VAL A 171 -14.59 8.66 -0.55
CA VAL A 171 -13.28 9.18 -0.15
C VAL A 171 -12.99 10.47 -0.92
N THR A 172 -12.91 11.58 -0.20
CA THR A 172 -12.48 12.88 -0.72
C THR A 172 -10.95 12.93 -0.64
N GLY A 173 -10.31 13.16 -1.79
CA GLY A 173 -8.86 13.22 -1.90
C GLY A 173 -8.29 14.49 -1.26
N GLU A 174 -7.43 14.29 -0.26
CA GLU A 174 -6.39 15.23 0.11
C GLU A 174 -5.05 14.66 -0.39
N THR A 175 -4.30 15.49 -1.12
CA THR A 175 -2.96 15.17 -1.63
C THR A 175 -1.95 15.47 -0.53
N PRO A 176 -1.28 14.48 0.09
CA PRO A 176 -0.17 14.76 0.98
C PRO A 176 1.05 15.19 0.14
N THR A 177 1.53 16.40 0.41
CA THR A 177 2.82 16.87 -0.08
C THR A 177 3.91 16.12 0.67
N ALA A 178 4.53 15.15 0.00
CA ALA A 178 5.58 14.30 0.54
C ALA A 178 6.85 15.12 0.86
N THR A 179 6.99 15.46 2.15
CA THR A 179 8.31 15.60 2.79
C THR A 179 8.43 14.41 3.73
N ALA A 180 8.76 13.23 3.19
CA ALA A 180 8.95 12.01 3.96
C ALA A 180 10.30 12.07 4.69
N THR A 181 10.33 12.80 5.80
CA THR A 181 11.19 12.38 6.90
C THR A 181 10.45 11.23 7.55
N ALA A 182 11.05 10.03 7.55
CA ALA A 182 10.57 8.85 8.24
C ALA A 182 10.09 9.28 9.64
N THR A 183 8.78 9.47 9.75
CA THR A 183 8.14 9.74 11.02
C THR A 183 8.06 8.37 11.62
N ALA A 184 9.09 8.09 12.41
CA ALA A 184 9.26 6.89 13.20
C ALA A 184 7.91 6.47 13.75
N ALA A 185 7.56 5.21 13.47
CA ALA A 185 6.67 4.36 14.25
C ALA A 185 5.97 5.15 15.37
N GLU A 186 4.84 5.76 15.03
CA GLU A 186 4.03 6.49 15.99
C GLU A 186 3.45 5.45 16.95
N ALA A 187 4.26 5.11 17.96
CA ALA A 187 4.00 4.20 19.06
C ALA A 187 2.99 3.10 18.74
N ALA A 188 3.35 2.21 17.82
CA ALA A 188 2.66 0.93 17.74
C ALA A 188 2.71 0.30 19.13
N THR A 189 1.54 0.03 19.69
CA THR A 189 1.40 -0.83 20.88
C THR A 189 2.23 -2.07 20.57
N GLY A 190 3.28 -2.34 21.33
CA GLY A 190 4.26 -3.37 20.97
C GLY A 190 3.61 -4.73 20.67
N ALA A 191 4.38 -5.63 20.09
CA ALA A 191 3.89 -6.90 19.57
C ALA A 191 3.18 -7.75 20.64
N ASP A 192 1.98 -8.24 20.31
CA ASP A 192 1.26 -9.23 21.10
C ASP A 192 1.92 -10.61 21.02
N VAL A 193 2.51 -10.92 19.85
CA VAL A 193 3.20 -12.18 19.60
C VAL A 193 4.63 -11.93 19.17
N VAL A 194 5.57 -12.52 19.90
CA VAL A 194 7.00 -12.48 19.56
C VAL A 194 7.51 -13.90 19.36
N ARG A 195 8.07 -14.14 18.18
CA ARG A 195 8.74 -15.39 17.82
C ARG A 195 10.23 -15.13 17.60
N LEU A 196 11.03 -15.84 18.38
CA LEU A 196 12.48 -15.86 18.21
C LEU A 196 12.93 -17.25 17.83
N THR A 197 13.71 -17.34 16.76
CA THR A 197 14.38 -18.57 16.33
C THR A 197 15.89 -18.34 16.41
N VAL A 198 16.58 -19.15 17.21
CA VAL A 198 18.05 -19.11 17.28
C VAL A 198 18.64 -20.32 16.61
N ARG A 199 19.43 -20.08 15.56
CA ARG A 199 20.17 -21.09 14.82
C ARG A 199 21.67 -20.95 15.05
N TYR A 200 22.31 -22.02 15.51
CA TYR A 200 23.76 -22.04 15.69
C TYR A 200 24.47 -22.33 14.35
N GLU A 201 24.95 -21.29 13.66
CA GLU A 201 25.64 -21.44 12.37
C GLU A 201 27.00 -22.13 12.52
N ASN A 202 27.73 -21.86 13.61
CA ASN A 202 29.05 -22.41 13.88
C ASN A 202 29.36 -22.51 15.39
N GLY A 203 30.63 -22.73 15.75
CA GLY A 203 31.06 -22.85 17.15
C GLY A 203 31.03 -21.55 17.95
N THR A 204 30.97 -20.39 17.30
CA THR A 204 31.11 -19.07 17.93
C THR A 204 29.94 -18.12 17.66
N THR A 205 29.13 -18.38 16.65
CA THR A 205 28.11 -17.46 16.16
C THR A 205 26.75 -18.15 16.12
N ALA A 206 25.73 -17.41 16.54
CA ALA A 206 24.33 -17.76 16.37
C ALA A 206 23.66 -16.69 15.49
N LEU A 207 22.80 -17.15 14.58
CA LEU A 207 21.87 -16.30 13.84
C LEU A 207 20.55 -16.30 14.62
N VAL A 208 20.05 -15.12 14.93
CA VAL A 208 18.75 -14.91 15.56
C VAL A 208 17.81 -14.35 14.50
N THR A 209 16.66 -14.99 14.35
CA THR A 209 15.55 -14.50 13.52
C THR A 209 14.42 -14.07 14.44
N LEU A 210 14.02 -12.81 14.30
CA LEU A 210 12.91 -12.16 14.96
C LEU A 210 11.73 -12.08 14.00
N GLU A 211 10.56 -12.47 14.48
CA GLU A 211 9.27 -12.20 13.87
C GLU A 211 8.33 -11.76 14.99
N ALA A 212 7.77 -10.55 14.89
CA ALA A 212 6.90 -9.97 15.89
C ALA A 212 5.71 -9.30 15.20
N PHE A 213 4.50 -9.45 15.74
CA PHE A 213 3.28 -8.89 15.16
C PHE A 213 2.23 -8.55 16.22
N ASP A 214 1.40 -7.57 15.94
CA ASP A 214 0.17 -7.27 16.68
C ASP A 214 -1.00 -8.12 16.16
N VAL A 215 -2.00 -8.44 17.00
CA VAL A 215 -3.17 -9.28 16.64
C VAL A 215 -4.52 -8.67 16.96
#